data_AF-A0A813LI54-F1
#
_entry.id   AF-A0A813LI54-F1
#
_cell.length_a   1.000
_cell.length_b   1.000
_cell.length_c   1.000
_cell.angle_alpha   90.00
_cell.angle_beta   90.00
_cell.angle_gamma   90.00
#
_symmetry.space_group_name_H-M   'P 1'
#
loop_
_entity.id
_entity.type
_entity.pdbx_description
1 polymer ?
#
loop_
_entity_poly.entity_id
_entity_poly.type
_entity_poly.pdbx_seq_one_letter_code
_entity_poly.pdbx_strand_id
1 'polypeptide(L)'
;MVYIAILLVLWLKYGSGDQTDGGGVLVGTDTLSVAVAMLPFQRMTRIRQILQLRPRLLKPGPFLLKPLSLALGQARCAQGMRGPEKLPRREDTQALTSWADPFELPVDELDPPAKFEAEMNRQAQESDMLQEMISQRGGGIKCAVALAKLGVESRSDLNYVTDQDLISQGIAAVTARKLLNGYGTGAARSQPSQLPAASCSPEETMKLMAKKGVVSADRSTGQIICSSFLGGALLGWGCALTTVVAGGSATLLADAPGLLALLTGAVFPVGLSMVVLSGSELLTGNFVTMTLPAWTHPGVKKEQVASNTWRVWCISGAGNLAGSLCIACAIYSLSVVQPGTPAALWLAALAVKKCSLGAGVAIGKGMCANWLVNIAIFQASSAHTPSGKIASLWLPIMTFVALGLEHSIANMFLLPLGMLVGADVSIIDIASNVGLVAVGNALGAIIFVGMVQRYSLLRNMVYAKPV
;
A
#
# COMPACT_ATOMS: atom_id res chain seq x y z
N MET A 1 0.74 -12.64 8.65
CA MET A 1 1.53 -12.90 9.86
C MET A 1 1.06 -12.05 11.03
N VAL A 2 1.00 -10.71 10.93
CA VAL A 2 0.45 -9.85 12.01
C VAL A 2 -1.00 -10.16 12.35
N TYR A 3 -1.87 -10.37 11.35
CA TYR A 3 -3.26 -10.79 11.56
C TYR A 3 -3.37 -12.13 12.31
N ILE A 4 -2.51 -13.10 11.97
CA ILE A 4 -2.44 -14.40 12.65
C ILE A 4 -1.91 -14.20 14.07
N ALA A 5 -0.91 -13.35 14.28
CA ALA A 5 -0.38 -13.06 15.61
C ALA A 5 -1.42 -12.37 16.50
N ILE A 6 -2.20 -11.43 15.96
CA ILE A 6 -3.30 -10.76 16.68
C ILE A 6 -4.39 -11.78 17.02
N LEU A 7 -4.83 -12.60 16.06
CA LEU A 7 -5.83 -13.66 16.30
C LEU A 7 -5.31 -14.70 17.30
N LEU A 8 -4.03 -15.05 17.25
CA LEU A 8 -3.39 -15.99 18.18
C LEU A 8 -3.31 -15.40 19.60
N VAL A 9 -2.98 -14.11 19.73
CA VAL A 9 -2.96 -13.40 21.03
C VAL A 9 -4.38 -13.26 21.60
N LEU A 10 -5.37 -12.96 20.77
CA LEU A 10 -6.78 -12.92 21.18
C LEU A 10 -7.28 -14.31 21.60
N TRP A 11 -6.91 -15.36 20.87
CA TRP A 11 -7.23 -16.74 21.25
C TRP A 11 -6.53 -17.18 22.53
N LEU A 12 -5.25 -16.84 22.73
CA LEU A 12 -4.52 -17.14 23.96
C LEU A 12 -5.08 -16.40 25.17
N LYS A 13 -5.62 -15.19 24.98
CA LYS A 13 -6.16 -14.35 26.07
C LYS A 13 -7.62 -14.64 26.40
N TYR A 14 -8.43 -15.03 25.42
CA TYR A 14 -9.89 -15.17 25.58
C TYR A 14 -10.45 -16.55 25.16
N GLY A 15 -9.67 -17.39 24.49
CA GLY A 15 -10.08 -18.72 24.02
C GLY A 15 -9.92 -19.85 25.03
N SER A 16 -9.40 -19.55 26.23
CA SER A 16 -9.18 -20.50 27.33
C SER A 16 -10.17 -20.29 28.50
N GLY A 17 -11.39 -19.82 28.22
CA GLY A 17 -12.44 -19.73 29.22
C GLY A 17 -13.10 -21.10 29.40
N ASP A 18 -12.83 -21.74 30.54
CA ASP A 18 -13.55 -22.94 30.98
C ASP A 18 -15.02 -22.56 31.22
N GLN A 19 -15.93 -23.35 30.66
CA GLN A 19 -17.37 -23.14 30.80
C GLN A 19 -17.80 -23.39 32.24
N THR A 20 -18.30 -22.36 32.93
CA THR A 20 -19.49 -22.50 33.78
C THR A 20 -20.29 -21.20 33.74
N ASP A 21 -21.59 -21.37 33.50
CA ASP A 21 -22.69 -20.41 33.66
C ASP A 21 -23.01 -19.42 32.52
N GLY A 22 -23.91 -19.89 31.64
CA GLY A 22 -25.18 -19.20 31.37
C GLY A 22 -25.15 -17.94 30.49
N GLY A 23 -25.06 -18.12 29.16
CA GLY A 23 -25.56 -17.17 28.16
C GLY A 23 -24.50 -16.26 27.52
N GLY A 24 -23.93 -16.66 26.39
CA GLY A 24 -22.98 -15.84 25.63
C GLY A 24 -22.63 -16.42 24.26
N VAL A 25 -22.52 -15.54 23.26
CA VAL A 25 -22.39 -15.80 21.82
C VAL A 25 -21.21 -16.71 21.47
N LEU A 26 -21.49 -17.74 20.64
CA LEU A 26 -20.55 -18.72 20.11
C LEU A 26 -19.46 -18.07 19.24
N VAL A 27 -18.20 -18.10 19.68
CA VAL A 27 -17.04 -18.04 18.78
C VAL A 27 -16.48 -19.45 18.65
N GLY A 28 -17.00 -20.19 17.66
CA GLY A 28 -16.59 -21.55 17.37
C GLY A 28 -15.18 -21.64 16.78
N THR A 29 -14.60 -22.83 16.93
CA THR A 29 -13.33 -23.30 16.36
C THR A 29 -13.19 -23.13 14.83
N ASP A 30 -14.25 -22.74 14.14
CA ASP A 30 -14.33 -22.58 12.69
C ASP A 30 -13.59 -21.34 12.16
N THR A 31 -13.33 -20.36 13.03
CA THR A 31 -12.69 -19.08 12.64
C THR A 31 -11.23 -19.27 12.19
N LEU A 32 -10.52 -20.27 12.73
CA LEU A 32 -9.16 -20.60 12.32
C LEU A 32 -9.12 -21.34 10.98
N SER A 33 -10.12 -22.18 10.72
CA SER A 33 -10.24 -22.97 9.48
C SER A 33 -10.43 -22.08 8.25
N VAL A 34 -11.20 -20.99 8.38
CA VAL A 34 -11.39 -19.99 7.32
C VAL A 34 -10.13 -19.15 7.11
N ALA A 35 -9.39 -18.81 8.18
CA ALA A 35 -8.15 -18.05 8.10
C ALA A 35 -6.99 -18.85 7.45
N VAL A 36 -6.94 -20.16 7.65
CA VAL A 36 -5.95 -21.06 7.05
C VAL A 36 -6.29 -21.38 5.57
N ALA A 37 -7.57 -21.41 5.20
CA ALA A 37 -8.03 -21.65 3.83
C ALA A 37 -7.69 -20.52 2.83
N MET A 38 -7.32 -19.33 3.32
CA MET A 38 -6.96 -18.15 2.49
C MET A 38 -5.48 -18.11 2.08
N LEU A 39 -4.69 -19.16 2.34
CA LEU A 39 -3.28 -19.26 1.93
C LEU A 39 -3.14 -19.84 0.52
N PRO A 40 -2.24 -19.30 -0.34
CA PRO A 40 -1.89 -19.95 -1.60
C PRO A 40 -1.30 -21.35 -1.33
N PHE A 41 -1.78 -22.33 -2.09
CA PHE A 41 -1.57 -23.78 -1.93
C PHE A 41 -0.11 -24.21 -1.67
N GLN A 42 0.87 -23.44 -2.15
CA GLN A 42 2.30 -23.71 -1.99
C GLN A 42 2.87 -23.50 -0.57
N ARG A 43 2.17 -22.82 0.35
CA ARG A 43 2.66 -22.59 1.73
C ARG A 43 2.14 -23.59 2.77
N MET A 44 1.16 -24.43 2.43
CA MET A 44 0.59 -25.42 3.35
C MET A 44 1.56 -26.57 3.70
N THR A 45 2.50 -26.90 2.81
CA THR A 45 3.48 -27.98 3.02
C THR A 45 4.51 -27.66 4.11
N ARG A 46 4.94 -26.40 4.26
CA ARG A 46 5.90 -26.01 5.32
C ARG A 46 5.29 -25.94 6.71
N ILE A 47 4.00 -25.57 6.83
CA ILE A 47 3.32 -25.52 8.13
C ILE A 47 3.00 -26.94 8.64
N ARG A 48 2.66 -27.87 7.72
CA ARG A 48 2.52 -29.30 8.08
C ARG A 48 3.81 -29.92 8.61
N GLN A 49 4.97 -29.53 8.09
CA GLN A 49 6.27 -29.99 8.61
C GLN A 49 6.58 -29.43 10.02
N ILE A 50 6.16 -28.19 10.32
CA ILE A 50 6.37 -27.59 11.64
C ILE A 50 5.43 -28.19 12.70
N LEU A 51 4.21 -28.57 12.32
CA LEU A 51 3.23 -29.18 13.24
C LEU A 51 3.47 -30.68 13.52
N GLN A 52 4.38 -31.34 12.80
CA GLN A 52 4.73 -32.75 13.04
C GLN A 52 5.80 -32.95 14.14
N LEU A 53 6.35 -31.89 14.75
CA LEU A 53 7.44 -31.96 15.72
C LEU A 53 7.02 -31.98 17.21
N ARG A 54 5.80 -32.41 17.55
CA ARG A 54 5.46 -32.76 18.94
C ARG A 54 4.64 -34.04 19.06
N PRO A 55 5.27 -35.18 19.40
CA PRO A 55 4.56 -36.28 20.03
C PRO A 55 5.10 -36.48 21.45
N ARG A 56 4.34 -36.06 22.47
CA ARG A 56 4.27 -36.68 23.82
C ARG A 56 3.44 -35.79 24.74
N LEU A 57 2.17 -36.14 24.86
CA LEU A 57 1.33 -36.13 26.07
C LEU A 57 -0.11 -36.11 25.58
N LEU A 58 -0.73 -37.29 25.56
CA LEU A 58 -2.15 -37.58 25.77
C LEU A 58 -2.38 -39.05 25.38
N LYS A 59 -2.69 -39.89 26.38
CA LYS A 59 -3.06 -41.31 26.18
C LYS A 59 -4.46 -41.38 25.55
N PRO A 60 -4.75 -42.33 24.66
CA PRO A 60 -6.10 -42.49 24.09
C PRO A 60 -6.98 -43.36 24.99
N GLY A 61 -8.21 -42.90 25.26
CA GLY A 61 -9.36 -43.71 25.65
C GLY A 61 -10.35 -43.83 24.47
N PRO A 62 -11.23 -44.84 24.41
CA PRO A 62 -11.67 -45.40 23.14
C PRO A 62 -13.11 -45.05 22.72
N PHE A 63 -13.38 -45.22 21.41
CA PHE A 63 -14.69 -45.27 20.72
C PHE A 63 -15.48 -43.94 20.64
N LEU A 64 -16.21 -43.56 19.58
CA LEU A 64 -16.89 -44.30 18.50
C LEU A 64 -17.32 -43.27 17.43
N LEU A 65 -16.90 -43.40 16.16
CA LEU A 65 -17.57 -42.70 15.04
C LEU A 65 -17.74 -43.67 13.87
N LYS A 66 -19.00 -44.06 13.63
CA LYS A 66 -19.47 -44.72 12.39
C LYS A 66 -19.41 -43.71 11.22
N PRO A 67 -19.04 -44.12 10.00
CA PRO A 67 -19.32 -43.34 8.81
C PRO A 67 -20.68 -43.76 8.20
N LEU A 68 -21.49 -42.77 7.81
CA LEU A 68 -22.67 -42.98 6.98
C LEU A 68 -22.35 -42.53 5.55
N SER A 69 -22.48 -43.48 4.65
CA SER A 69 -22.25 -43.44 3.21
C SER A 69 -23.39 -42.76 2.44
N LEU A 70 -23.07 -41.96 1.41
CA LEU A 70 -23.91 -41.74 0.22
C LEU A 70 -22.99 -41.24 -0.91
N ALA A 71 -22.52 -42.13 -1.80
CA ALA A 71 -23.15 -42.56 -3.06
C ALA A 71 -22.78 -41.65 -4.25
N LEU A 72 -21.68 -42.01 -4.93
CA LEU A 72 -21.38 -41.64 -6.31
C LEU A 72 -21.95 -42.71 -7.25
N GLY A 73 -22.73 -42.28 -8.24
CA GLY A 73 -23.22 -43.10 -9.35
C GLY A 73 -22.13 -43.41 -10.38
N GLN A 74 -22.21 -44.62 -10.92
CA GLN A 74 -21.24 -45.35 -11.74
C GLN A 74 -21.18 -44.94 -13.23
N ALA A 75 -20.04 -45.16 -13.87
CA ALA A 75 -19.86 -45.96 -15.11
C ALA A 75 -18.35 -45.99 -15.49
N ARG A 76 -17.63 -47.13 -15.31
CA ARG A 76 -17.16 -48.13 -16.34
C ARG A 76 -16.32 -47.49 -17.47
N CYS A 77 -15.11 -47.93 -17.82
CA CYS A 77 -14.50 -49.26 -18.03
C CYS A 77 -12.98 -49.23 -17.68
N ALA A 78 -12.38 -50.22 -16.99
CA ALA A 78 -11.80 -51.49 -17.50
C ALA A 78 -10.75 -51.26 -18.62
N GLN A 79 -9.50 -51.74 -18.62
CA GLN A 79 -8.79 -52.94 -18.13
C GLN A 79 -7.29 -52.55 -17.99
N GLY A 80 -6.35 -53.20 -17.30
CA GLY A 80 -6.20 -54.54 -16.74
C GLY A 80 -4.71 -54.94 -16.84
N MET A 81 -4.29 -55.92 -16.01
CA MET A 81 -2.99 -56.64 -15.95
C MET A 81 -2.01 -56.13 -14.88
N ARG A 82 -1.97 -56.71 -13.66
CA ARG A 82 -1.53 -58.06 -13.17
C ARG A 82 -0.10 -57.98 -12.58
N GLY A 83 0.03 -58.22 -11.27
CA GLY A 83 1.29 -58.29 -10.48
C GLY A 83 2.02 -59.65 -10.62
N PRO A 84 2.72 -60.21 -9.60
CA PRO A 84 2.99 -59.71 -8.24
C PRO A 84 4.46 -59.87 -7.75
N GLU A 85 4.72 -59.27 -6.57
CA GLU A 85 5.62 -59.68 -5.46
C GLU A 85 6.98 -60.38 -5.68
N LYS A 86 8.03 -59.82 -5.04
CA LYS A 86 8.65 -60.40 -3.83
C LYS A 86 9.68 -59.45 -3.18
N LEU A 87 9.47 -59.17 -1.89
CA LEU A 87 10.43 -58.67 -0.89
C LEU A 87 10.99 -59.89 -0.11
N PRO A 88 12.18 -59.87 0.54
CA PRO A 88 12.36 -59.09 1.78
C PRO A 88 13.79 -58.59 2.18
N ARG A 89 13.80 -57.61 3.11
CA ARG A 89 14.65 -57.37 4.32
C ARG A 89 16.15 -57.70 4.33
N ARG A 90 17.04 -57.10 5.14
CA ARG A 90 17.16 -55.94 6.06
C ARG A 90 18.47 -56.26 6.82
N GLU A 91 19.43 -55.34 6.98
CA GLU A 91 20.19 -55.17 8.24
C GLU A 91 21.23 -54.05 8.16
N ASP A 92 21.36 -53.40 9.32
CA ASP A 92 21.99 -52.13 9.65
C ASP A 92 23.49 -52.25 9.94
N THR A 93 24.26 -51.17 9.76
CA THR A 93 25.27 -50.75 10.75
C THR A 93 25.63 -49.27 10.63
N GLN A 94 25.79 -48.63 11.79
CA GLN A 94 25.90 -47.19 12.06
C GLN A 94 27.34 -46.64 12.08
N ALA A 95 27.42 -45.29 12.18
CA ALA A 95 28.37 -44.42 12.93
C ALA A 95 29.20 -43.46 12.03
N LEU A 96 28.88 -42.15 12.00
CA LEU A 96 29.29 -41.05 12.90
C LEU A 96 30.78 -40.65 12.80
N THR A 97 31.05 -39.42 12.31
CA THR A 97 32.07 -38.40 12.74
C THR A 97 32.36 -37.47 11.53
N SER A 98 31.98 -36.19 11.54
CA SER A 98 32.56 -34.99 12.20
C SER A 98 33.43 -34.16 11.23
N TRP A 99 33.18 -32.85 11.21
CA TRP A 99 33.87 -31.83 10.42
C TRP A 99 35.34 -31.64 10.80
N ALA A 100 36.22 -31.49 9.79
CA ALA A 100 37.41 -30.63 9.77
C ALA A 100 38.10 -30.70 8.39
N ASP A 101 38.23 -29.55 7.70
CA ASP A 101 39.12 -29.37 6.52
C ASP A 101 40.61 -29.36 6.97
N PRO A 102 41.60 -29.68 6.09
CA PRO A 102 42.24 -28.62 5.29
C PRO A 102 42.82 -29.02 3.90
N PHE A 103 42.86 -28.02 3.00
CA PHE A 103 43.77 -27.85 1.84
C PHE A 103 43.74 -28.85 0.66
N GLU A 104 43.36 -28.37 -0.53
CA GLU A 104 44.21 -28.35 -1.75
C GLU A 104 43.53 -27.53 -2.88
N LEU A 105 44.27 -26.57 -3.46
CA LEU A 105 43.95 -25.88 -4.72
C LEU A 105 44.57 -26.66 -5.89
N PRO A 106 43.98 -26.57 -7.09
CA PRO A 106 44.78 -26.00 -8.18
C PRO A 106 44.03 -24.96 -9.05
N VAL A 107 44.84 -23.98 -9.47
CA VAL A 107 44.74 -23.03 -10.60
C VAL A 107 44.45 -23.80 -11.91
N ASP A 108 43.77 -23.34 -12.97
CA ASP A 108 43.58 -22.03 -13.61
C ASP A 108 42.30 -22.11 -14.50
N GLU A 109 41.47 -21.07 -14.54
CA GLU A 109 40.87 -20.56 -15.78
C GLU A 109 40.38 -19.13 -15.56
N LEU A 110 41.15 -18.18 -16.09
CA LEU A 110 40.85 -16.75 -16.14
C LEU A 110 39.78 -16.47 -17.20
N ASP A 111 38.54 -16.19 -16.76
CA ASP A 111 37.57 -15.46 -17.59
C ASP A 111 37.59 -13.96 -17.20
N PRO A 112 37.72 -13.02 -18.15
CA PRO A 112 37.70 -11.59 -17.86
C PRO A 112 36.31 -11.11 -17.42
N PRO A 113 36.20 -9.97 -16.71
CA PRO A 113 35.06 -9.71 -15.84
C PRO A 113 33.83 -9.26 -16.66
N ALA A 114 32.76 -10.06 -16.58
CA ALA A 114 31.42 -9.78 -17.12
C ALA A 114 30.85 -8.39 -16.76
N LYS A 115 31.43 -7.69 -15.77
CA LYS A 115 31.09 -6.31 -15.42
C LYS A 115 31.61 -5.28 -16.43
N PHE A 116 32.75 -5.54 -17.07
CA PHE A 116 33.33 -4.64 -18.06
C PHE A 116 32.60 -4.73 -19.40
N GLU A 117 32.23 -5.95 -19.84
CA GLU A 117 31.39 -6.12 -21.02
C GLU A 117 29.97 -5.60 -20.83
N ALA A 118 29.39 -5.73 -19.63
CA ALA A 118 28.08 -5.15 -19.33
C ALA A 118 28.11 -3.61 -19.38
N GLU A 119 29.18 -2.99 -18.87
CA GLU A 119 29.35 -1.53 -18.89
C GLU A 119 29.68 -1.01 -20.30
N MET A 120 30.53 -1.72 -21.05
CA MET A 120 30.87 -1.38 -22.43
C MET A 120 29.67 -1.57 -23.36
N ASN A 121 28.83 -2.60 -23.15
CA ASN A 121 27.58 -2.79 -23.87
C ASN A 121 26.53 -1.73 -23.50
N ARG A 122 26.54 -1.23 -22.26
CA ARG A 122 25.67 -0.13 -21.82
C ARG A 122 26.08 1.19 -22.48
N GLN A 123 27.37 1.50 -22.51
CA GLN A 123 27.91 2.69 -23.19
C GLN A 123 27.73 2.61 -24.71
N ALA A 124 27.87 1.42 -25.31
CA ALA A 124 27.59 1.19 -26.73
C ALA A 124 26.09 1.38 -27.06
N GLN A 125 25.17 0.90 -26.21
CA GLN A 125 23.73 1.09 -26.37
C GLN A 125 23.28 2.56 -26.24
N GLU A 126 23.90 3.33 -25.34
CA GLU A 126 23.64 4.78 -25.22
C GLU A 126 24.10 5.55 -26.45
N SER A 127 25.19 5.12 -27.11
CA SER A 127 25.70 5.72 -28.35
C SER A 127 24.85 5.38 -29.60
N ASP A 128 24.29 4.17 -29.67
CA ASP A 128 23.46 3.71 -30.78
C ASP A 128 22.09 4.40 -30.82
N MET A 129 21.47 4.66 -29.67
CA MET A 129 20.16 5.33 -29.59
C MET A 129 20.22 6.80 -30.01
N LEU A 130 21.27 7.53 -29.62
CA LEU A 130 21.51 8.91 -30.05
C LEU A 130 21.76 8.98 -31.57
N GLN A 131 22.51 8.04 -32.11
CA GLN A 131 22.74 7.89 -33.56
C GLN A 131 21.44 7.52 -34.31
N GLU A 132 20.61 6.65 -33.75
CA GLU A 132 19.32 6.25 -34.34
C GLU A 132 18.28 7.38 -34.30
N MET A 133 18.29 8.20 -33.24
CA MET A 133 17.47 9.42 -33.12
C MET A 133 17.91 10.54 -34.07
N ILE A 134 19.21 10.62 -34.38
CA ILE A 134 19.76 11.57 -35.37
C ILE A 134 19.48 11.10 -36.80
N SER A 135 19.43 9.79 -37.06
CA SER A 135 19.31 9.23 -38.41
C SER A 135 17.89 9.26 -39.01
N GLN A 136 16.82 9.39 -38.20
CA GLN A 136 15.46 9.46 -38.73
C GLN A 136 15.09 10.89 -39.19
N ARG A 137 14.93 11.02 -40.51
CA ARG A 137 14.69 12.25 -41.30
C ARG A 137 13.77 13.29 -40.63
N GLY A 138 14.30 14.50 -40.51
CA GLY A 138 13.53 15.75 -40.57
C GLY A 138 13.14 16.44 -39.25
N GLY A 139 13.58 15.94 -38.10
CA GLY A 139 13.32 16.57 -36.80
C GLY A 139 14.12 16.05 -35.60
N GLY A 140 15.00 15.05 -35.82
CA GLY A 140 15.69 14.28 -34.77
C GLY A 140 16.49 15.11 -33.77
N ILE A 141 17.23 16.13 -34.22
CA ILE A 141 18.03 16.98 -33.33
C ILE A 141 17.15 17.84 -32.41
N LYS A 142 16.08 18.46 -32.93
CA LYS A 142 15.14 19.23 -32.10
C LYS A 142 14.45 18.34 -31.07
N CYS A 143 14.13 17.11 -31.48
CA CYS A 143 13.50 16.14 -30.59
C CYS A 143 14.46 15.61 -29.52
N ALA A 144 15.71 15.28 -29.87
CA ALA A 144 16.73 14.86 -28.93
C ALA A 144 17.06 15.97 -27.92
N VAL A 145 17.18 17.22 -28.38
CA VAL A 145 17.39 18.38 -27.50
C VAL A 145 16.17 18.62 -26.59
N ALA A 146 14.95 18.47 -27.11
CA ALA A 146 13.73 18.56 -26.30
C ALA A 146 13.66 17.46 -25.23
N LEU A 147 13.96 16.21 -25.58
CA LEU A 147 13.96 15.08 -24.65
C LEU A 147 15.07 15.21 -23.61
N ALA A 148 16.26 15.67 -23.99
CA ALA A 148 17.35 15.96 -23.05
C ALA A 148 16.97 17.10 -22.08
N LYS A 149 16.28 18.15 -22.55
CA LYS A 149 15.74 19.22 -21.69
C LYS A 149 14.68 18.72 -20.71
N LEU A 150 13.97 17.65 -21.08
CA LEU A 150 13.00 16.97 -20.22
C LEU A 150 13.67 15.94 -19.28
N GLY A 151 15.00 15.81 -19.31
CA GLY A 151 15.74 14.88 -18.45
C GLY A 151 15.56 13.41 -18.83
N VAL A 152 15.27 13.13 -20.11
CA VAL A 152 15.15 11.76 -20.63
C VAL A 152 16.55 11.24 -20.91
N GLU A 153 17.02 10.31 -20.08
CA GLU A 153 18.35 9.71 -20.20
C GLU A 153 18.30 8.28 -20.74
N SER A 154 17.15 7.60 -20.59
CA SER A 154 16.97 6.21 -20.99
C SER A 154 15.66 5.97 -21.74
N ARG A 155 15.55 4.83 -22.45
CA ARG A 155 14.32 4.44 -23.15
C ARG A 155 13.13 4.23 -22.21
N SER A 156 13.37 3.83 -20.97
CA SER A 156 12.32 3.76 -19.95
C SER A 156 11.81 5.14 -19.55
N ASP A 157 12.65 6.19 -19.64
CA ASP A 157 12.24 7.55 -19.31
C ASP A 157 11.19 8.12 -20.29
N LEU A 158 11.18 7.65 -21.55
CA LEU A 158 10.16 8.01 -22.54
C LEU A 158 8.73 7.62 -22.10
N ASN A 159 8.57 6.58 -21.29
CA ASN A 159 7.27 6.21 -20.73
C ASN A 159 6.73 7.25 -19.73
N TYR A 160 7.57 8.18 -19.27
CA TYR A 160 7.23 9.22 -18.31
C TYR A 160 7.05 10.59 -18.95
N VAL A 161 7.33 10.74 -20.24
CA VAL A 161 7.11 11.96 -21.02
C VAL A 161 5.66 12.03 -21.49
N THR A 162 4.98 13.13 -21.20
CA THR A 162 3.60 13.37 -21.68
C THR A 162 3.59 14.09 -23.02
N ASP A 163 2.45 14.03 -23.73
CA ASP A 163 2.23 14.83 -24.95
C ASP A 163 2.42 16.33 -24.67
N GLN A 164 1.97 16.81 -23.51
CA GLN A 164 2.13 18.22 -23.12
C GLN A 164 3.60 18.60 -22.93
N ASP A 165 4.43 17.70 -22.38
CA ASP A 165 5.86 17.95 -22.18
C ASP A 165 6.57 18.16 -23.53
N LEU A 166 6.27 17.32 -24.53
CA LEU A 166 6.84 17.44 -25.87
C LEU A 166 6.37 18.71 -26.58
N ILE A 167 5.07 19.03 -26.45
CA ILE A 167 4.49 20.27 -26.99
C ILE A 167 5.15 21.51 -26.35
N SER A 168 5.41 21.47 -25.05
CA SER A 168 6.09 22.56 -24.33
C SER A 168 7.52 22.82 -24.82
N GLN A 169 8.17 21.79 -25.38
CA GLN A 169 9.50 21.88 -25.99
C GLN A 169 9.46 22.20 -27.50
N GLY A 170 8.28 22.54 -28.04
CA GLY A 170 8.11 22.91 -29.44
C GLY A 170 7.96 21.72 -30.40
N ILE A 171 7.66 20.52 -29.91
CA ILE A 171 7.32 19.37 -30.75
C ILE A 171 5.82 19.41 -31.06
N ALA A 172 5.48 19.40 -32.35
CA ALA A 172 4.08 19.39 -32.78
C ALA A 172 3.32 18.18 -32.20
N ALA A 173 2.06 18.37 -31.79
CA ALA A 173 1.25 17.35 -31.11
C ALA A 173 1.08 16.03 -31.89
N VAL A 174 1.11 16.09 -33.23
CA VAL A 174 1.08 14.89 -34.10
C VAL A 174 2.41 14.15 -34.06
N THR A 175 3.52 14.89 -34.02
CA THR A 175 4.87 14.34 -33.89
C THR A 175 5.10 13.76 -32.50
N ALA A 176 4.62 14.43 -31.44
CA ALA A 176 4.66 13.93 -30.07
C ALA A 176 3.96 12.56 -29.94
N ARG A 177 2.72 12.46 -30.45
CA ARG A 177 1.99 11.20 -30.51
C ARG A 177 2.67 10.14 -31.36
N LYS A 178 3.24 10.51 -32.52
CA LYS A 178 3.98 9.56 -33.36
C LYS A 178 5.27 9.06 -32.71
N LEU A 179 5.97 9.91 -31.94
CA LEU A 179 7.15 9.52 -31.18
C LEU A 179 6.75 8.55 -30.07
N LEU A 180 5.78 8.91 -29.23
CA LEU A 180 5.31 8.05 -28.15
C LEU A 180 4.76 6.72 -28.69
N ASN A 181 4.04 6.73 -29.81
CA ASN A 181 3.47 5.51 -30.41
C ASN A 181 4.48 4.69 -31.23
N GLY A 182 5.40 5.32 -31.97
CA GLY A 182 6.38 4.64 -32.83
C GLY A 182 7.42 3.85 -32.04
N TYR A 183 7.76 4.30 -30.82
CA TYR A 183 8.60 3.56 -29.90
C TYR A 183 7.86 2.44 -29.14
N GLY A 184 6.52 2.45 -29.18
CA GLY A 184 5.65 1.40 -28.62
C GLY A 184 5.56 0.14 -29.48
N THR A 185 6.05 0.15 -30.72
CA THR A 185 5.92 -0.99 -31.67
C THR A 185 7.23 -1.45 -32.32
N GLY A 186 8.38 -0.85 -31.97
CA GLY A 186 9.69 -1.26 -32.48
C GLY A 186 10.20 -2.52 -31.78
N ALA A 187 9.99 -3.67 -32.43
CA ALA A 187 10.57 -4.99 -32.19
C ALA A 187 11.26 -5.17 -30.82
N ALA A 188 10.52 -5.75 -29.87
CA ALA A 188 11.12 -6.38 -28.71
C ALA A 188 12.15 -7.42 -29.20
N ARG A 189 13.45 -7.08 -29.18
CA ARG A 189 14.47 -8.11 -29.05
C ARG A 189 14.10 -8.86 -27.79
N SER A 190 13.78 -10.14 -27.96
CA SER A 190 13.41 -11.06 -26.90
C SER A 190 14.56 -11.16 -25.90
N GLN A 191 14.60 -10.23 -24.94
CA GLN A 191 15.23 -10.51 -23.67
C GLN A 191 14.46 -11.68 -23.05
N PRO A 192 15.14 -12.67 -22.44
CA PRO A 192 14.47 -13.77 -21.78
C PRO A 192 13.45 -13.17 -20.81
N SER A 193 12.20 -13.65 -20.87
CA SER A 193 11.07 -13.14 -20.11
C SER A 193 11.36 -13.23 -18.61
N GLN A 194 12.03 -12.23 -18.06
CA GLN A 194 12.05 -11.99 -16.63
C GLN A 194 10.60 -11.67 -16.27
N LEU A 195 10.05 -12.45 -15.34
CA LEU A 195 8.80 -12.08 -14.69
C LEU A 195 8.89 -10.60 -14.30
N PRO A 196 7.90 -9.76 -14.63
CA PRO A 196 7.95 -8.35 -14.27
C PRO A 196 8.24 -8.25 -12.78
N ALA A 197 9.24 -7.43 -12.42
CA ALA A 197 9.68 -7.26 -11.05
C ALA A 197 8.46 -7.00 -10.15
N ALA A 198 8.44 -7.57 -8.94
CA ALA A 198 7.29 -7.43 -8.04
C ALA A 198 7.03 -5.98 -7.58
N SER A 199 8.06 -5.12 -7.69
CA SER A 199 8.01 -3.70 -7.37
C SER A 199 9.03 -2.91 -8.19
N CYS A 200 8.82 -1.60 -8.38
CA CYS A 200 9.82 -0.70 -8.95
C CYS A 200 10.79 -0.16 -7.88
N SER A 201 11.92 0.38 -8.33
CA SER A 201 12.93 0.97 -7.45
C SER A 201 12.40 2.25 -6.75
N PRO A 202 13.01 2.66 -5.61
CA PRO A 202 12.62 3.90 -4.94
C PRO A 202 12.71 5.15 -5.83
N GLU A 203 13.71 5.24 -6.71
CA GLU A 203 13.88 6.35 -7.64
C GLU A 203 12.75 6.39 -8.69
N GLU A 204 12.44 5.24 -9.30
CA GLU A 204 11.30 5.12 -10.23
C GLU A 204 9.97 5.42 -9.54
N THR A 205 9.82 5.02 -8.28
CA THR A 205 8.61 5.34 -7.48
C THR A 205 8.45 6.85 -7.30
N MET A 206 9.54 7.56 -7.03
CA MET A 206 9.51 9.02 -6.88
C MET A 206 9.12 9.72 -8.20
N LYS A 207 9.69 9.26 -9.33
CA LYS A 207 9.30 9.72 -10.68
C LYS A 207 7.82 9.44 -10.98
N LEU A 208 7.32 8.26 -10.61
CA LEU A 208 5.91 7.87 -10.78
C LEU A 208 4.96 8.77 -9.98
N MET A 209 5.30 9.10 -8.73
CA MET A 209 4.50 10.00 -7.90
C MET A 209 4.46 11.42 -8.47
N ALA A 210 5.57 11.91 -9.02
CA ALA A 210 5.60 13.21 -9.71
C ALA A 210 4.70 13.22 -10.95
N LYS A 211 4.80 12.17 -11.79
CA LYS A 211 3.93 12.01 -12.97
C LYS A 211 2.45 11.98 -12.60
N LYS A 212 2.10 11.30 -11.50
CA LYS A 212 0.73 11.29 -10.97
C LYS A 212 0.23 12.70 -10.67
N GLY A 213 1.08 13.59 -10.16
CA GLY A 213 0.75 15.00 -9.94
C GLY A 213 0.36 15.74 -11.21
N VAL A 214 1.13 15.55 -12.29
CA VAL A 214 0.83 16.15 -13.60
C VAL A 214 -0.50 15.62 -14.14
N VAL A 215 -0.71 14.31 -14.10
CA VAL A 215 -1.97 13.70 -14.55
C VAL A 215 -3.17 14.18 -13.73
N SER A 216 -3.05 14.26 -12.40
CA SER A 216 -4.11 14.78 -11.54
C SER A 216 -4.42 16.25 -11.81
N ALA A 217 -3.42 17.05 -12.22
CA ALA A 217 -3.61 18.44 -12.62
C ALA A 217 -4.40 18.60 -13.95
N ASP A 218 -4.31 17.63 -14.86
CA ASP A 218 -5.02 17.63 -16.15
C ASP A 218 -6.47 17.14 -16.05
N ARG A 219 -6.86 16.54 -14.92
CA ARG A 219 -8.24 16.05 -14.71
C ARG A 219 -9.23 17.21 -14.69
N SER A 220 -10.41 16.98 -15.26
CA SER A 220 -11.51 17.94 -15.21
C SER A 220 -12.03 18.12 -13.78
N THR A 221 -12.57 19.29 -13.48
CA THR A 221 -13.16 19.60 -12.16
C THR A 221 -14.18 18.54 -11.73
N GLY A 222 -15.06 18.10 -12.64
CA GLY A 222 -16.04 17.05 -12.35
C GLY A 222 -15.40 15.70 -11.99
N GLN A 223 -14.33 15.30 -12.68
CA GLN A 223 -13.59 14.09 -12.35
C GLN A 223 -12.94 14.16 -10.97
N ILE A 224 -12.37 15.32 -10.60
CA ILE A 224 -11.77 15.52 -9.27
C ILE A 224 -12.85 15.46 -8.19
N ILE A 225 -13.99 16.14 -8.40
CA ILE A 225 -15.12 16.13 -7.44
C ILE A 225 -15.60 14.70 -7.18
N CYS A 226 -15.97 13.96 -8.23
CA CYS A 226 -16.52 12.60 -8.07
C CYS A 226 -15.50 11.66 -7.40
N SER A 227 -14.23 11.74 -7.81
CA SER A 227 -13.17 10.89 -7.27
C SER A 227 -12.80 11.25 -5.83
N SER A 228 -12.91 12.53 -5.46
CA SER A 228 -12.64 13.00 -4.09
C SER A 228 -13.81 12.71 -3.15
N PHE A 229 -15.05 12.81 -3.64
CA PHE A 229 -16.23 12.32 -2.91
C PHE A 229 -16.07 10.84 -2.56
N LEU A 230 -15.72 10.02 -3.55
CA LEU A 230 -15.46 8.60 -3.33
C LEU A 230 -14.30 8.38 -2.36
N GLY A 231 -13.21 9.14 -2.46
CA GLY A 231 -12.09 9.07 -1.53
C GLY A 231 -12.47 9.33 -0.07
N GLY A 232 -13.28 10.36 0.17
CA GLY A 232 -13.80 10.69 1.51
C GLY A 232 -14.75 9.63 2.05
N ALA A 233 -15.62 9.08 1.20
CA ALA A 233 -16.58 8.04 1.56
C ALA A 233 -15.89 6.70 1.88
N LEU A 234 -14.96 6.26 1.03
CA LEU A 234 -14.20 5.02 1.24
C LEU A 234 -13.34 5.09 2.51
N LEU A 235 -12.69 6.23 2.78
CA LEU A 235 -12.00 6.43 4.06
C LEU A 235 -12.98 6.44 5.24
N GLY A 236 -14.17 7.02 5.06
CA GLY A 236 -15.27 7.03 6.03
C GLY A 236 -15.69 5.62 6.46
N TRP A 237 -15.77 4.65 5.54
CA TRP A 237 -16.03 3.25 5.88
C TRP A 237 -14.95 2.64 6.79
N GLY A 238 -13.68 2.96 6.53
CA GLY A 238 -12.57 2.56 7.42
C GLY A 238 -12.69 3.20 8.81
N CYS A 239 -13.11 4.46 8.87
CA CYS A 239 -13.36 5.15 10.13
C CYS A 239 -14.54 4.54 10.89
N ALA A 240 -15.63 4.18 10.20
CA ALA A 240 -16.78 3.51 10.81
C ALA A 240 -16.40 2.16 11.45
N LEU A 241 -15.63 1.33 10.73
CA LEU A 241 -15.09 0.08 11.27
C LEU A 241 -14.22 0.34 12.49
N THR A 242 -13.37 1.36 12.43
CA THR A 242 -12.49 1.76 13.53
C THR A 242 -13.29 2.17 14.76
N THR A 243 -14.36 2.95 14.59
CA THR A 243 -15.25 3.36 15.70
C THR A 243 -15.89 2.16 16.38
N VAL A 244 -16.38 1.18 15.60
CA VAL A 244 -17.00 -0.03 16.15
C VAL A 244 -15.98 -0.87 16.93
N VAL A 245 -14.76 -1.03 16.42
CA VAL A 245 -13.70 -1.80 17.10
C VAL A 245 -13.19 -1.08 18.35
N ALA A 246 -12.92 0.22 18.24
CA ALA A 246 -12.34 1.01 19.32
C ALA A 246 -13.34 1.23 20.47
N GLY A 247 -14.61 1.44 20.13
CA GLY A 247 -15.67 1.67 21.11
C GLY A 247 -16.45 0.43 21.52
N GLY A 248 -16.22 -0.72 20.86
CA GLY A 248 -16.95 -1.97 21.10
C GLY A 248 -16.55 -2.73 22.37
N SER A 249 -15.50 -2.31 23.09
CA SER A 249 -15.09 -2.95 24.33
C SER A 249 -14.56 -1.95 25.37
N ALA A 250 -15.43 -1.54 26.29
CA ALA A 250 -15.06 -0.70 27.43
C ALA A 250 -14.05 -1.41 28.36
N THR A 251 -14.19 -2.73 28.54
CA THR A 251 -13.25 -3.56 29.31
C THR A 251 -11.85 -3.50 28.71
N LEU A 252 -11.71 -3.62 27.38
CA LEU A 252 -10.39 -3.55 26.76
C LEU A 252 -9.76 -2.17 26.88
N LEU A 253 -10.57 -1.11 26.83
CA LEU A 253 -10.11 0.27 27.08
C LEU A 253 -9.56 0.44 28.50
N ALA A 254 -10.21 -0.14 29.50
CA ALA A 254 -9.80 -0.06 30.91
C ALA A 254 -8.58 -0.93 31.21
N ASP A 255 -8.59 -2.20 30.78
CA ASP A 255 -7.63 -3.20 31.22
C ASP A 255 -6.38 -3.29 30.33
N ALA A 256 -6.50 -2.91 29.05
CA ALA A 256 -5.41 -3.02 28.08
C ALA A 256 -5.48 -1.93 26.99
N PRO A 257 -5.37 -0.64 27.36
CA PRO A 257 -5.52 0.48 26.42
C PRO A 257 -4.54 0.42 25.23
N GLY A 258 -3.32 -0.08 25.44
CA GLY A 258 -2.35 -0.28 24.36
C GLY A 258 -2.77 -1.35 23.34
N LEU A 259 -3.44 -2.41 23.78
CA LEU A 259 -3.98 -3.43 22.88
C LEU A 259 -5.18 -2.89 22.10
N LEU A 260 -6.05 -2.11 22.73
CA LEU A 260 -7.13 -1.43 22.03
C LEU A 260 -6.58 -0.47 20.96
N ALA A 261 -5.55 0.32 21.29
CA ALA A 261 -4.88 1.20 20.33
C ALA A 261 -4.29 0.43 19.14
N LEU A 262 -3.67 -0.72 19.39
CA LEU A 262 -3.14 -1.59 18.33
C LEU A 262 -4.26 -2.15 17.45
N LEU A 263 -5.37 -2.65 18.02
CA LEU A 263 -6.50 -3.17 17.25
C LEU A 263 -7.18 -2.08 16.43
N THR A 264 -7.36 -0.90 17.02
CA THR A 264 -7.86 0.31 16.36
C THR A 264 -6.99 0.67 15.16
N GLY A 265 -5.67 0.70 15.36
CA GLY A 265 -4.71 0.92 14.29
C GLY A 265 -4.70 -0.19 13.24
N ALA A 266 -4.88 -1.46 13.64
CA ALA A 266 -4.81 -2.58 12.72
C ALA A 266 -5.98 -2.63 11.73
N VAL A 267 -7.16 -2.09 12.07
CA VAL A 267 -8.34 -2.09 11.20
C VAL A 267 -8.48 -0.83 10.36
N PHE A 268 -7.89 0.28 10.78
CA PHE A 268 -7.96 1.56 10.04
C PHE A 268 -7.45 1.51 8.58
N PRO A 269 -6.38 0.75 8.22
CA PRO A 269 -5.88 0.66 6.84
C PRO A 269 -6.90 0.17 5.80
N VAL A 270 -8.00 -0.45 6.23
CA VAL A 270 -9.08 -0.90 5.33
C VAL A 270 -9.62 0.25 4.49
N GLY A 271 -9.85 1.43 5.09
CA GLY A 271 -10.35 2.60 4.38
C GLY A 271 -9.37 3.09 3.29
N LEU A 272 -8.10 3.27 3.67
CA LEU A 272 -7.09 3.73 2.72
C LEU A 272 -6.79 2.70 1.61
N SER A 273 -6.90 1.41 1.93
CA SER A 273 -6.78 0.34 0.93
C SER A 273 -7.84 0.47 -0.15
N MET A 274 -9.10 0.72 0.22
CA MET A 274 -10.18 0.96 -0.74
C MET A 274 -9.92 2.22 -1.59
N VAL A 275 -9.45 3.31 -0.98
CA VAL A 275 -9.10 4.55 -1.69
C VAL A 275 -8.01 4.29 -2.74
N VAL A 276 -6.92 3.62 -2.35
CA VAL A 276 -5.76 3.37 -3.23
C VAL A 276 -6.11 2.39 -4.36
N LEU A 277 -6.83 1.31 -4.06
CA LEU A 277 -7.19 0.31 -5.07
C LEU A 277 -8.26 0.79 -6.05
N SER A 278 -9.12 1.72 -5.64
CA SER A 278 -10.10 2.37 -6.54
C SER A 278 -9.51 3.53 -7.35
N GLY A 279 -8.30 3.99 -7.03
CA GLY A 279 -7.73 5.19 -7.66
C GLY A 279 -8.45 6.49 -7.27
N SER A 280 -9.11 6.51 -6.11
CA SER A 280 -9.81 7.69 -5.60
C SER A 280 -8.84 8.77 -5.11
N GLU A 281 -9.31 10.02 -5.14
CA GLU A 281 -8.50 11.18 -4.77
C GLU A 281 -8.63 11.48 -3.28
N LEU A 282 -7.49 11.72 -2.63
CA LEU A 282 -7.42 12.07 -1.21
C LEU A 282 -6.47 13.25 -1.03
N LEU A 283 -6.95 14.33 -0.44
CA LEU A 283 -6.17 15.57 -0.23
C LEU A 283 -4.81 15.29 0.42
N THR A 284 -4.77 14.38 1.40
CA THR A 284 -3.57 14.08 2.18
C THR A 284 -2.45 13.43 1.37
N GLY A 285 -2.78 12.68 0.32
CA GLY A 285 -1.83 12.22 -0.70
C GLY A 285 -1.50 13.29 -1.73
N ASN A 286 -2.46 14.17 -2.04
CA ASN A 286 -2.29 15.26 -3.00
C ASN A 286 -1.34 16.35 -2.52
N PHE A 287 -1.09 16.46 -1.21
CA PHE A 287 -0.09 17.40 -0.69
C PHE A 287 1.31 17.17 -1.27
N VAL A 288 1.74 15.91 -1.43
CA VAL A 288 3.05 15.61 -2.04
C VAL A 288 2.96 15.45 -3.55
N THR A 289 1.96 14.74 -4.09
CA THR A 289 1.92 14.46 -5.54
C THR A 289 1.76 15.72 -6.37
N MET A 290 0.96 16.70 -5.93
CA MET A 290 0.76 17.96 -6.65
C MET A 290 1.96 18.90 -6.57
N THR A 291 2.78 18.80 -5.51
CA THR A 291 3.94 19.69 -5.29
C THR A 291 5.22 19.17 -5.91
N LEU A 292 5.38 17.83 -5.97
CA LEU A 292 6.55 17.17 -6.56
C LEU A 292 6.95 17.71 -7.95
N PRO A 293 6.01 17.98 -8.89
CA PRO A 293 6.38 18.46 -10.21
C PRO A 293 7.20 19.74 -10.25
N ALA A 294 7.05 20.63 -9.27
CA ALA A 294 7.84 21.86 -9.17
C ALA A 294 9.35 21.60 -8.94
N TRP A 295 9.71 20.41 -8.46
CA TRP A 295 11.09 20.00 -8.18
C TRP A 295 11.62 18.88 -9.08
N THR A 296 10.75 18.20 -9.82
CA THR A 296 11.13 17.01 -10.61
C THR A 296 10.98 17.17 -12.11
N HIS A 297 10.20 18.14 -12.61
CA HIS A 297 9.97 18.33 -14.04
C HIS A 297 10.65 19.61 -14.57
N PRO A 298 11.83 19.52 -15.20
CA PRO A 298 12.49 20.67 -15.84
C PRO A 298 11.62 21.17 -17.00
N GLY A 299 11.14 22.42 -16.90
CA GLY A 299 10.32 23.07 -17.93
C GLY A 299 8.89 23.41 -17.51
N VAL A 300 8.39 22.87 -16.39
CA VAL A 300 7.07 23.25 -15.88
C VAL A 300 7.17 24.59 -15.12
N LYS A 301 6.33 25.56 -15.49
CA LYS A 301 6.24 26.84 -14.78
C LYS A 301 5.77 26.62 -13.35
N LYS A 302 6.53 27.07 -12.37
CA LYS A 302 6.23 26.87 -10.93
C LYS A 302 4.91 27.51 -10.53
N GLU A 303 4.56 28.63 -11.17
CA GLU A 303 3.30 29.34 -10.98
C GLU A 303 2.11 28.49 -11.44
N GLN A 304 2.28 27.74 -12.54
CA GLN A 304 1.27 26.81 -13.03
C GLN A 304 1.10 25.62 -12.07
N VAL A 305 2.20 25.07 -11.54
CA VAL A 305 2.15 24.01 -10.52
C VAL A 305 1.42 24.51 -9.27
N ALA A 306 1.74 25.71 -8.79
CA ALA A 306 1.09 26.30 -7.63
C ALA A 306 -0.42 26.51 -7.83
N SER A 307 -0.82 27.06 -8.99
CA SER A 307 -2.23 27.25 -9.36
C SER A 307 -3.00 25.92 -9.43
N ASN A 308 -2.43 24.92 -10.12
CA ASN A 308 -3.02 23.58 -10.21
C ASN A 308 -3.08 22.88 -8.85
N THR A 309 -2.03 23.01 -8.03
CA THR A 309 -1.95 22.47 -6.67
C THR A 309 -3.09 23.02 -5.83
N TRP A 310 -3.25 24.34 -5.81
CA TRP A 310 -4.31 24.99 -5.05
C TRP A 310 -5.69 24.55 -5.51
N ARG A 311 -5.93 24.51 -6.83
CA ARG A 311 -7.18 24.02 -7.42
C ARG A 311 -7.52 22.61 -6.95
N VAL A 312 -6.58 21.66 -7.11
CA VAL A 312 -6.80 20.26 -6.73
C VAL A 312 -6.97 20.12 -5.23
N TRP A 313 -6.19 20.83 -4.41
CA TRP A 313 -6.31 20.76 -2.95
C TRP A 313 -7.69 21.23 -2.46
N CYS A 314 -8.16 22.38 -2.94
CA CYS A 314 -9.47 22.89 -2.53
C CYS A 314 -10.61 21.95 -2.97
N ILE A 315 -10.61 21.50 -4.22
CA ILE A 315 -11.66 20.63 -4.74
C ILE A 315 -11.63 19.26 -4.05
N SER A 316 -10.44 18.67 -3.89
CA SER A 316 -10.30 17.36 -3.25
C SER A 316 -10.62 17.41 -1.77
N GLY A 317 -10.22 18.46 -1.05
CA GLY A 317 -10.61 18.67 0.34
C GLY A 317 -12.13 18.78 0.52
N ALA A 318 -12.79 19.58 -0.32
CA ALA A 318 -14.25 19.73 -0.28
C ALA A 318 -14.99 18.44 -0.66
N GLY A 319 -14.52 17.74 -1.70
CA GLY A 319 -15.08 16.45 -2.09
C GLY A 319 -14.89 15.39 -1.01
N ASN A 320 -13.69 15.30 -0.42
CA ASN A 320 -13.42 14.40 0.69
C ASN A 320 -14.34 14.68 1.88
N LEU A 321 -14.52 15.96 2.28
CA LEU A 321 -15.47 16.34 3.32
C LEU A 321 -16.89 15.88 3.01
N ALA A 322 -17.39 16.15 1.80
CA ALA A 322 -18.73 15.74 1.38
C ALA A 322 -18.93 14.22 1.44
N GLY A 323 -17.94 13.44 0.98
CA GLY A 323 -17.96 11.98 1.07
C GLY A 323 -17.93 11.48 2.50
N SER A 324 -17.07 12.06 3.35
CA SER A 324 -16.97 11.70 4.77
C SER A 324 -18.26 12.03 5.54
N LEU A 325 -18.87 13.19 5.30
CA LEU A 325 -20.16 13.55 5.89
C LEU A 325 -21.29 12.62 5.42
N CYS A 326 -21.31 12.25 4.14
CA CYS A 326 -22.29 11.30 3.61
C CYS A 326 -22.25 9.97 4.39
N ILE A 327 -21.06 9.41 4.60
CA ILE A 327 -20.92 8.15 5.35
C ILE A 327 -21.19 8.36 6.84
N ALA A 328 -20.78 9.48 7.45
CA ALA A 328 -21.10 9.79 8.84
C ALA A 328 -22.62 9.83 9.07
N CYS A 329 -23.36 10.54 8.21
CA CYS A 329 -24.81 10.60 8.25
C CYS A 329 -25.44 9.21 8.01
N ALA A 330 -24.90 8.41 7.08
CA ALA A 330 -25.40 7.06 6.83
C ALA A 330 -25.21 6.15 8.06
N ILE A 331 -24.04 6.17 8.69
CA ILE A 331 -23.74 5.38 9.90
C ILE A 331 -24.65 5.77 11.07
N TYR A 332 -24.93 7.05 11.23
CA TYR A 332 -25.90 7.54 12.22
C TYR A 332 -27.33 7.08 11.88
N SER A 333 -27.82 7.40 10.67
CA SER A 333 -29.20 7.11 10.26
C SER A 333 -29.53 5.61 10.17
N LEU A 334 -28.55 4.78 9.83
CA LEU A 334 -28.70 3.31 9.78
C LEU A 334 -28.54 2.65 11.16
N SER A 335 -28.41 3.43 12.23
CA SER A 335 -28.27 2.92 13.60
C SER A 335 -27.04 2.05 13.84
N VAL A 336 -25.97 2.23 13.05
CA VAL A 336 -24.71 1.49 13.23
C VAL A 336 -23.96 2.00 14.47
N VAL A 337 -24.00 3.31 14.72
CA VAL A 337 -23.52 3.94 15.95
C VAL A 337 -24.63 4.85 16.48
N GLN A 338 -25.23 4.50 17.61
CA GLN A 338 -26.35 5.22 18.20
C GLN A 338 -25.97 5.88 19.53
N PRO A 339 -26.55 7.04 19.87
CA PRO A 339 -26.35 7.69 21.17
C PRO A 339 -26.56 6.71 22.34
N GLY A 340 -25.72 6.82 23.36
CA GLY A 340 -25.75 5.95 24.54
C GLY A 340 -25.09 4.58 24.39
N THR A 341 -24.73 4.15 23.17
CA THR A 341 -23.92 2.94 22.98
C THR A 341 -22.47 3.16 23.40
N PRO A 342 -21.71 2.11 23.80
CA PRO A 342 -20.27 2.24 24.10
C PRO A 342 -19.46 2.87 22.96
N ALA A 343 -19.81 2.55 21.72
CA ALA A 343 -19.17 3.13 20.54
C ALA A 343 -19.44 4.64 20.39
N ALA A 344 -20.68 5.08 20.65
CA ALA A 344 -21.03 6.49 20.66
C ALA A 344 -20.32 7.25 21.78
N LEU A 345 -20.28 6.70 23.01
CA LEU A 345 -19.61 7.34 24.14
C LEU A 345 -18.11 7.50 23.90
N TRP A 346 -17.46 6.45 23.37
CA TRP A 346 -16.05 6.51 22.98
C TRP A 346 -15.81 7.57 21.90
N LEU A 347 -16.66 7.61 20.87
CA LEU A 347 -16.51 8.56 19.77
C LEU A 347 -16.77 10.01 20.23
N ALA A 348 -17.74 10.22 21.11
CA ALA A 348 -18.02 11.54 21.66
C ALA A 348 -16.84 12.07 22.49
N ALA A 349 -16.27 11.22 23.34
CA ALA A 349 -15.05 11.54 24.09
C ALA A 349 -13.85 11.79 23.17
N LEU A 350 -13.72 11.03 22.07
CA LEU A 350 -12.68 11.25 21.07
C LEU A 350 -12.84 12.62 20.39
N ALA A 351 -14.07 13.00 20.03
CA ALA A 351 -14.36 14.26 19.36
C ALA A 351 -13.99 15.45 20.25
N VAL A 352 -14.43 15.44 21.52
CA VAL A 352 -14.03 16.46 22.51
C VAL A 352 -12.51 16.51 22.64
N LYS A 353 -11.84 15.36 22.87
CA LYS A 353 -10.39 15.28 23.01
C LYS A 353 -9.63 15.88 21.82
N LYS A 354 -10.08 15.62 20.59
CA LYS A 354 -9.45 16.13 19.36
C LYS A 354 -9.69 17.63 19.18
N CYS A 355 -10.92 18.09 19.41
CA CYS A 355 -11.28 19.49 19.32
C CYS A 355 -10.60 20.36 20.38
N SER A 356 -10.25 19.80 21.55
CA SER A 356 -9.53 20.51 22.62
C SER A 356 -8.00 20.55 22.45
N LEU A 357 -7.43 20.05 21.34
CA LEU A 357 -5.98 20.10 21.13
C LEU A 357 -5.49 21.53 20.91
N GLY A 358 -4.41 21.91 21.60
CA GLY A 358 -3.69 23.15 21.29
C GLY A 358 -3.12 23.13 19.87
N ALA A 359 -3.09 24.29 19.20
CA ALA A 359 -2.75 24.40 17.78
C ALA A 359 -1.41 23.75 17.40
N GLY A 360 -0.35 23.98 18.19
CA GLY A 360 0.96 23.37 17.95
C GLY A 360 0.95 21.85 18.05
N VAL A 361 0.15 21.29 18.96
CA VAL A 361 -0.01 19.83 19.12
C VAL A 361 -0.79 19.25 17.94
N ALA A 362 -1.87 19.89 17.52
CA ALA A 362 -2.66 19.46 16.37
C ALA A 362 -1.82 19.46 15.08
N ILE A 363 -1.06 20.53 14.84
CA ILE A 363 -0.13 20.63 13.69
C ILE A 363 0.97 19.56 13.77
N GLY A 364 1.63 19.41 14.92
CA GLY A 364 2.71 18.44 15.10
C GLY A 364 2.24 16.99 14.91
N LYS A 365 1.08 16.63 15.49
CA LYS A 365 0.46 15.32 15.27
C LYS A 365 0.08 15.11 13.81
N GLY A 366 -0.47 16.15 13.16
CA GLY A 366 -0.81 16.11 11.74
C GLY A 366 0.42 15.89 10.85
N MET A 367 1.54 16.53 11.18
CA MET A 367 2.80 16.39 10.47
C MET A 367 3.34 14.96 10.54
N CYS A 368 3.41 14.38 11.74
CA CYS A 368 3.87 12.99 11.90
C CYS A 368 2.92 11.99 11.23
N ALA A 369 1.60 12.21 11.33
CA ALA A 369 0.62 11.33 10.69
C ALA A 369 0.84 11.28 9.18
N ASN A 370 0.95 12.44 8.53
CA ASN A 370 0.96 12.46 7.08
C ASN A 370 2.34 12.19 6.46
N TRP A 371 3.41 12.23 7.25
CA TRP A 371 4.66 11.57 6.88
C TRP A 371 4.42 10.06 6.71
N LEU A 372 3.85 9.39 7.71
CA LEU A 372 3.57 7.96 7.66
C LEU A 372 2.60 7.60 6.53
N VAL A 373 1.52 8.38 6.34
CA VAL A 373 0.57 8.17 5.23
C VAL A 373 1.27 8.27 3.88
N ASN A 374 2.09 9.29 3.63
CA ASN A 374 2.72 9.46 2.31
C ASN A 374 3.86 8.47 2.07
N ILE A 375 4.55 7.98 3.11
CA ILE A 375 5.45 6.83 2.98
C ILE A 375 4.67 5.57 2.60
N ALA A 376 3.49 5.36 3.19
CA ALA A 376 2.61 4.24 2.83
C ALA A 376 2.18 4.33 1.35
N ILE A 377 1.79 5.53 0.88
CA ILE A 377 1.43 5.78 -0.52
C ILE A 377 2.64 5.58 -1.45
N PHE A 378 3.83 6.02 -1.05
CA PHE A 378 5.07 5.76 -1.79
C PHE A 378 5.31 4.25 -1.95
N GLN A 379 5.29 3.50 -0.85
CA GLN A 379 5.48 2.04 -0.86
C GLN A 379 4.35 1.28 -1.59
N ALA A 380 3.12 1.81 -1.58
CA ALA A 380 2.02 1.24 -2.35
C ALA A 380 2.13 1.59 -3.85
N SER A 381 2.76 2.71 -4.18
CA SER A 381 3.03 3.10 -5.57
C SER A 381 4.15 2.26 -6.19
N SER A 382 5.09 1.77 -5.37
CA SER A 382 6.14 0.87 -5.85
C SER A 382 5.65 -0.55 -6.12
N ALA A 383 4.55 -0.99 -5.50
CA ALA A 383 4.02 -2.34 -5.65
C ALA A 383 3.12 -2.51 -6.89
N HIS A 384 3.30 -3.60 -7.64
CA HIS A 384 2.50 -3.90 -8.85
C HIS A 384 1.26 -4.76 -8.59
N THR A 385 1.17 -5.45 -7.44
CA THR A 385 0.03 -6.32 -7.11
C THR A 385 -0.88 -5.67 -6.07
N PRO A 386 -2.21 -5.89 -6.12
CA PRO A 386 -3.14 -5.37 -5.11
C PRO A 386 -2.76 -5.78 -3.67
N SER A 387 -2.31 -7.02 -3.48
CA SER A 387 -1.86 -7.52 -2.17
C SER A 387 -0.59 -6.81 -1.68
N GLY A 388 0.35 -6.52 -2.58
CA GLY A 388 1.53 -5.70 -2.28
C GLY A 388 1.15 -4.29 -1.85
N LYS A 389 0.20 -3.65 -2.55
CA LYS A 389 -0.32 -2.32 -2.17
C LYS A 389 -0.94 -2.34 -0.79
N ILE A 390 -1.84 -3.28 -0.51
CA ILE A 390 -2.48 -3.41 0.81
C ILE A 390 -1.43 -3.61 1.91
N ALA A 391 -0.44 -4.49 1.68
CA ALA A 391 0.62 -4.74 2.65
C ALA A 391 1.48 -3.50 2.93
N SER A 392 1.84 -2.74 1.89
CA SER A 392 2.56 -1.47 2.01
C SER A 392 1.79 -0.42 2.81
N LEU A 393 0.46 -0.38 2.66
CA LEU A 393 -0.38 0.55 3.40
C LEU A 393 -0.52 0.16 4.88
N TRP A 394 -0.48 -1.13 5.21
CA TRP A 394 -0.94 -1.59 6.52
C TRP A 394 -0.09 -1.08 7.68
N LEU A 395 1.24 -1.25 7.61
CA LEU A 395 2.12 -0.96 8.76
C LEU A 395 2.20 0.54 9.09
N PRO A 396 2.50 1.44 8.14
CA PRO A 396 2.64 2.86 8.48
C PRO A 396 1.32 3.47 8.99
N ILE A 397 0.19 3.01 8.42
CA ILE A 397 -1.14 3.49 8.79
C ILE A 397 -1.54 2.96 10.17
N MET A 398 -1.30 1.68 10.44
CA MET A 398 -1.48 1.12 11.78
C MET A 398 -0.66 1.87 12.83
N THR A 399 0.60 2.21 12.51
CA THR A 399 1.48 2.96 13.42
C THR A 399 0.90 4.32 13.78
N PHE A 400 0.51 5.16 12.81
CA PHE A 400 0.08 6.52 13.17
C PHE A 400 -1.23 6.53 13.98
N VAL A 401 -2.12 5.58 13.69
CA VAL A 401 -3.41 5.46 14.39
C VAL A 401 -3.20 4.95 15.80
N ALA A 402 -2.39 3.90 15.99
CA ALA A 402 -2.06 3.37 17.31
C ALA A 402 -1.34 4.40 18.19
N LEU A 403 -0.55 5.30 17.59
CA LEU A 403 0.11 6.42 18.28
C LEU A 403 -0.82 7.62 18.56
N GLY A 404 -2.06 7.60 18.09
CA GLY A 404 -3.02 8.70 18.30
C GLY A 404 -2.62 10.00 17.60
N LEU A 405 -2.04 9.89 16.39
CA LEU A 405 -1.74 11.02 15.52
C LEU A 405 -2.99 11.49 14.75
N GLU A 406 -2.92 12.66 14.11
CA GLU A 406 -4.09 13.35 13.56
C GLU A 406 -4.13 13.31 12.03
N HIS A 407 -5.26 12.88 11.45
CA HIS A 407 -5.46 12.84 10.00
C HIS A 407 -6.71 13.63 9.62
N SER A 408 -6.52 14.70 8.85
CA SER A 408 -7.58 15.69 8.56
C SER A 408 -8.83 15.04 7.95
N ILE A 409 -8.67 14.16 6.96
CA ILE A 409 -9.82 13.50 6.29
C ILE A 409 -10.50 12.47 7.20
N ALA A 410 -9.77 11.86 8.13
CA ALA A 410 -10.41 10.98 9.11
C ALA A 410 -11.26 11.80 10.08
N ASN A 411 -10.75 12.97 10.49
CA ASN A 411 -11.46 13.91 11.36
C ASN A 411 -12.71 14.50 10.67
N MET A 412 -12.73 14.63 9.34
CA MET A 412 -13.93 14.99 8.56
C MET A 412 -15.08 13.97 8.67
N PHE A 413 -14.80 12.74 9.11
CA PHE A 413 -15.82 11.73 9.44
C PHE A 413 -16.04 11.63 10.96
N LEU A 414 -14.96 11.46 11.73
CA LEU A 414 -15.02 11.12 13.15
C LEU A 414 -15.64 12.24 13.99
N LEU A 415 -15.29 13.50 13.72
CA LEU A 415 -15.78 14.62 14.52
C LEU A 415 -17.25 14.93 14.24
N PRO A 416 -17.72 15.01 12.97
CA PRO A 416 -19.14 15.17 12.70
C PRO A 416 -19.99 14.03 13.25
N LEU A 417 -19.55 12.77 13.12
CA LEU A 417 -20.28 11.66 13.73
C LEU A 417 -20.26 11.74 15.26
N GLY A 418 -19.14 12.14 15.87
CA GLY A 418 -19.04 12.40 17.31
C GLY A 418 -20.05 13.44 17.80
N MET A 419 -20.18 14.55 17.07
CA MET A 419 -21.19 15.57 17.33
C MET A 419 -22.61 15.02 17.21
N LEU A 420 -22.91 14.24 16.16
CA LEU A 420 -24.23 13.60 15.98
C LEU A 420 -24.60 12.64 17.11
N VAL A 421 -23.62 11.98 17.74
CA VAL A 421 -23.86 11.03 18.84
C VAL A 421 -23.75 11.66 20.23
N GLY A 422 -23.64 13.00 20.32
CA GLY A 422 -23.75 13.75 21.58
C GLY A 422 -22.46 14.35 22.12
N ALA A 423 -21.40 14.49 21.32
CA ALA A 423 -20.21 15.25 21.74
C ALA A 423 -20.53 16.75 21.91
N ASP A 424 -20.06 17.34 23.00
CA ASP A 424 -20.10 18.78 23.22
C ASP A 424 -18.96 19.48 22.47
N VAL A 425 -19.14 19.60 21.14
CA VAL A 425 -18.22 20.29 20.23
C VAL A 425 -19.02 21.12 19.24
N SER A 426 -18.56 22.33 18.96
CA SER A 426 -19.18 23.19 17.95
C SER A 426 -18.61 22.89 16.55
N ILE A 427 -19.33 23.33 15.51
CA ILE A 427 -18.83 23.30 14.12
C ILE A 427 -17.51 24.07 13.99
N ILE A 428 -17.33 25.15 14.76
CA ILE A 428 -16.11 25.96 14.76
C ILE A 428 -14.94 25.15 15.32
N ASP A 429 -15.15 24.38 16.39
CA ASP A 429 -14.11 23.53 16.98
C ASP A 429 -13.66 22.45 15.99
N ILE A 430 -14.62 21.84 15.29
CA ILE A 430 -14.37 20.84 14.24
C ILE A 430 -13.57 21.47 13.09
N ALA A 431 -14.01 22.63 12.59
CA ALA A 431 -13.35 23.32 11.48
C ALA A 431 -11.91 23.74 11.86
N SER A 432 -11.73 24.24 13.09
CA SER A 432 -10.41 24.61 13.64
C SER A 432 -9.49 23.38 13.70
N ASN A 433 -9.95 22.27 14.27
CA ASN A 433 -9.18 21.04 14.32
C ASN A 433 -8.80 20.54 12.90
N VAL A 434 -9.79 20.39 12.01
CA VAL A 434 -9.56 19.89 10.64
C VAL A 434 -8.58 20.78 9.89
N GLY A 435 -8.70 22.11 10.01
CA GLY A 435 -7.79 23.07 9.39
C GLY A 435 -6.36 22.96 9.91
N LEU A 436 -6.16 22.98 11.24
CA LEU A 436 -4.84 22.87 11.86
C LEU A 436 -4.16 21.53 11.54
N VAL A 437 -4.93 20.44 11.59
CA VAL A 437 -4.45 19.11 11.23
C VAL A 437 -4.12 19.03 9.74
N ALA A 438 -4.90 19.66 8.85
CA ALA A 438 -4.62 19.72 7.42
C ALA A 438 -3.31 20.48 7.13
N VAL A 439 -3.04 21.59 7.83
CA VAL A 439 -1.75 22.29 7.76
C VAL A 439 -0.60 21.36 8.18
N GLY A 440 -0.75 20.69 9.33
CA GLY A 440 0.22 19.69 9.78
C GLY A 440 0.43 18.59 8.73
N ASN A 441 -0.66 18.04 8.20
CA ASN A 441 -0.60 17.00 7.17
C ASN A 441 0.14 17.49 5.91
N ALA A 442 -0.10 18.72 5.45
CA ALA A 442 0.60 19.30 4.31
C ALA A 442 2.11 19.40 4.56
N LEU A 443 2.51 19.92 5.74
CA LEU A 443 3.92 20.02 6.15
C LEU A 443 4.59 18.65 6.19
N GLY A 444 3.93 17.65 6.78
CA GLY A 444 4.47 16.29 6.89
C GLY A 444 4.73 15.63 5.54
N ALA A 445 3.79 15.79 4.60
CA ALA A 445 3.92 15.25 3.26
C ALA A 445 5.02 15.96 2.46
N ILE A 446 5.02 17.29 2.47
CA ILE A 446 5.93 18.10 1.66
C ILE A 446 7.36 18.00 2.18
N ILE A 447 7.59 18.13 3.48
CA ILE A 447 8.94 18.14 4.06
C ILE A 447 9.57 16.75 3.98
N PHE A 448 8.92 15.73 4.55
CA PHE A 448 9.57 14.43 4.71
C PHE A 448 9.59 13.60 3.42
N VAL A 449 8.51 13.61 2.65
CA VAL A 449 8.42 12.83 1.40
C VAL A 449 8.81 13.68 0.19
N GLY A 450 8.21 14.87 0.04
CA GLY A 450 8.46 15.74 -1.10
C GLY A 450 9.87 16.34 -1.17
N MET A 451 10.47 16.69 -0.03
CA MET A 451 11.79 17.30 0.03
C MET A 451 12.87 16.30 0.45
N VAL A 452 12.80 15.74 1.67
CA VAL A 452 13.86 14.92 2.26
C VAL A 452 14.03 13.60 1.50
N GLN A 453 12.94 12.82 1.34
CA GLN A 453 13.02 11.55 0.64
C GLN A 453 13.39 11.74 -0.85
N ARG A 454 12.77 12.72 -1.52
CA ARG A 454 13.15 13.07 -2.90
C ARG A 454 14.63 13.40 -3.02
N TYR A 455 15.17 14.22 -2.13
CA TYR A 455 16.59 14.61 -2.13
C TYR A 455 17.51 13.42 -1.87
N SER A 456 17.12 12.50 -0.98
CA SER A 456 17.86 11.26 -0.70
C SER A 456 17.97 10.33 -1.91
N LEU A 457 16.91 10.27 -2.71
CA LEU A 457 16.80 9.34 -3.85
C LEU A 457 17.33 9.93 -5.15
N LEU A 458 17.01 11.18 -5.46
CA LEU A 458 17.41 11.83 -6.71
C LEU A 458 18.75 12.55 -6.52
N ARG A 459 19.85 11.79 -6.48
CA ARG A 459 21.21 12.36 -6.60
C ARG A 459 21.41 12.84 -8.03
N ASN A 460 21.62 14.14 -8.22
CA ASN A 460 22.07 14.77 -9.48
C ASN A 460 21.03 15.04 -10.60
N MET A 461 19.96 15.79 -10.31
CA MET A 461 19.53 16.80 -11.29
C MET A 461 20.37 18.08 -11.12
N VAL A 462 21.70 17.94 -11.16
CA VAL A 462 22.56 19.09 -11.42
C VAL A 462 22.36 19.36 -12.90
N TYR A 463 21.52 20.36 -13.19
CA TYR A 463 21.40 20.93 -14.52
C TYR A 463 22.80 21.07 -15.10
N ALA A 464 23.07 20.42 -16.24
CA ALA A 464 24.13 20.85 -17.11
C ALA A 464 23.93 22.37 -17.28
N LYS A 465 24.88 23.16 -16.79
CA LYS A 465 24.90 24.60 -17.05
C LYS A 465 24.71 24.77 -18.56
N PRO A 466 23.89 25.74 -19.00
CA PRO A 466 23.87 26.06 -20.42
C PRO A 466 25.30 26.45 -20.81
N VAL A 467 25.90 25.66 -21.70
CA VAL A 467 27.13 26.02 -22.41
C VAL A 467 26.74 26.89 -23.58
#